data_AF-A0A4V2FCK4-F1
#
_entry.id   AF-A0A4V2FCK4-F1
#
_cell.length_a   1.000
_cell.length_b   1.000
_cell.length_c   1.000
_cell.angle_alpha   90.00
_cell.angle_beta   90.00
_cell.angle_gamma   90.00
#
_symmetry.space_group_name_H-M   'P 1'
#
loop_
_entity.id
_entity.type
_entity.pdbx_description
1 polymer ?
#
loop_
_entity_poly.entity_id
_entity_poly.type
_entity_poly.pdbx_seq_one_letter_code
_entity_poly.pdbx_strand_id
1 'polypeptide(L)'
;MKLTDALSNWLSIKKVHEERPNDLAAEDTFEFFSEILREDHRVNVQSVSVQGPFYIVLFEVDGVEKTERFFVDAVDALYEGIQNEPRFNEEC
;
A
#
# COMPACT_ATOMS: atom_id res chain seq x y z
N MET A 1 -11.78 -9.94 -2.47
CA MET A 1 -11.16 -9.41 -1.23
C MET A 1 -12.13 -8.41 -0.60
N LYS A 2 -12.02 -8.03 0.68
CA LYS A 2 -12.77 -6.85 1.18
C LYS A 2 -12.01 -5.58 0.79
N LEU A 3 -12.72 -4.48 0.57
CA LEU A 3 -12.12 -3.20 0.19
C LEU A 3 -11.03 -2.75 1.18
N THR A 4 -11.28 -2.84 2.48
CA THR A 4 -10.32 -2.45 3.52
C THR A 4 -9.04 -3.28 3.45
N ASP A 5 -9.14 -4.58 3.15
CA ASP A 5 -7.99 -5.46 3.02
C ASP A 5 -7.21 -5.12 1.73
N ALA A 6 -7.91 -4.83 0.64
CA ALA A 6 -7.30 -4.39 -0.62
C ALA A 6 -6.56 -3.07 -0.45
N LEU A 7 -7.16 -2.08 0.23
CA LEU A 7 -6.53 -0.79 0.54
C LEU A 7 -5.31 -0.96 1.46
N SER A 8 -5.39 -1.82 2.48
CA SER A 8 -4.26 -2.09 3.36
C SER A 8 -3.10 -2.72 2.61
N ASN A 9 -3.37 -3.76 1.80
CA ASN A 9 -2.33 -4.43 1.00
C ASN A 9 -1.74 -3.49 -0.05
N TRP A 10 -2.58 -2.69 -0.71
CA TRP A 10 -2.14 -1.68 -1.67
C TRP A 10 -1.24 -0.63 -1.01
N LEU A 11 -1.58 -0.15 0.19
CA LEU A 11 -0.72 0.76 0.95
C LEU A 11 0.63 0.13 1.31
N SER A 12 0.62 -1.12 1.81
CA SER A 12 1.83 -1.82 2.17
C SER A 12 2.76 -2.02 0.97
N ILE A 13 2.22 -2.45 -0.18
CA ILE A 13 3.05 -2.63 -1.37
C ILE A 13 3.46 -1.29 -1.99
N LYS A 14 2.62 -0.26 -1.93
CA LYS A 14 2.97 1.12 -2.35
C LYS A 14 4.20 1.59 -1.59
N LYS A 15 4.25 1.39 -0.27
CA LYS A 15 5.43 1.73 0.56
C LYS A 15 6.68 1.00 0.07
N VAL A 16 6.58 -0.32 -0.16
CA VAL A 16 7.72 -1.11 -0.65
C VAL A 16 8.18 -0.63 -2.03
N HIS A 17 7.25 -0.39 -2.96
CA HIS A 17 7.53 0.09 -4.31
C HIS A 17 8.20 1.47 -4.31
N GLU A 18 7.74 2.39 -3.45
CA GLU A 18 8.33 3.73 -3.31
C GLU A 18 9.74 3.71 -2.71
N GLU A 19 10.00 2.84 -1.73
CA GLU A 19 11.32 2.70 -1.10
C GLU A 19 12.28 1.85 -1.92
N ARG A 20 11.77 0.97 -2.80
CA ARG A 20 12.55 0.06 -3.65
C ARG A 20 12.11 0.21 -5.12
N PRO A 21 12.37 1.37 -5.77
CA PRO A 21 11.89 1.65 -7.13
C PRO A 21 12.46 0.74 -8.23
N ASN A 22 13.50 -0.05 -7.92
CA ASN A 22 14.08 -1.03 -8.85
C ASN A 22 13.58 -2.47 -8.61
N ASP A 23 12.69 -2.68 -7.64
CA ASP A 23 12.10 -3.99 -7.37
C ASP A 23 10.89 -4.20 -8.28
N LEU A 24 11.12 -4.87 -9.41
CA LEU A 24 10.07 -5.20 -10.39
C LEU A 24 8.94 -6.03 -9.77
N ALA A 25 9.24 -6.90 -8.78
CA ALA A 25 8.20 -7.68 -8.15
C ALA A 25 7.29 -6.80 -7.28
N ALA A 26 7.85 -5.76 -6.65
CA ALA A 26 7.07 -4.77 -5.93
C ALA A 26 6.21 -3.91 -6.86
N GLU A 27 6.75 -3.50 -8.02
CA GLU A 27 6.00 -2.80 -9.08
C GLU A 27 4.83 -3.63 -9.62
N ASP A 28 5.09 -4.87 -10.06
CA ASP A 28 4.06 -5.78 -10.57
C ASP A 28 2.94 -6.01 -9.54
N THR A 29 3.32 -6.15 -8.27
CA THR A 29 2.35 -6.35 -7.18
C THR A 29 1.58 -5.06 -6.89
N PHE A 30 2.21 -3.89 -6.98
CA PHE A 30 1.54 -2.59 -6.82
C PHE A 30 0.51 -2.35 -7.92
N GLU A 31 0.85 -2.65 -9.17
CA GLU A 31 -0.08 -2.57 -10.30
C GLU A 31 -1.25 -3.55 -10.12
N PHE A 32 -0.97 -4.80 -9.70
CA PHE A 32 -2.00 -5.79 -9.41
C PHE A 32 -3.03 -5.31 -8.37
N PHE A 33 -2.57 -4.74 -7.24
CA PHE A 33 -3.49 -4.21 -6.23
C PHE A 33 -4.21 -2.94 -6.70
N SER A 34 -3.56 -2.13 -7.54
CA SER A 34 -4.19 -0.94 -8.15
C SER A 34 -5.33 -1.34 -9.09
N GLU A 35 -5.15 -2.41 -9.87
CA GLU A 35 -6.19 -3.00 -10.70
C GLU A 35 -7.34 -3.56 -9.85
N ILE A 36 -7.06 -4.28 -8.76
CA ILE A 36 -8.11 -4.77 -7.85
C ILE A 36 -8.93 -3.60 -7.28
N LEU A 37 -8.28 -2.52 -6.84
CA LEU A 37 -9.00 -1.36 -6.33
C LEU A 37 -9.91 -0.75 -7.40
N ARG A 38 -9.42 -0.60 -8.63
CA ARG A 38 -10.18 0.03 -9.73
C ARG A 38 -11.29 -0.87 -10.28
N GLU A 39 -10.99 -2.13 -10.59
CA GLU A 39 -11.89 -3.02 -11.31
C GLU A 39 -12.88 -3.73 -10.38
N ASP A 40 -12.40 -4.31 -9.27
CA ASP A 40 -13.25 -5.09 -8.36
C ASP A 40 -14.02 -4.19 -7.40
N HIS A 41 -13.37 -3.11 -6.94
CA HIS A 41 -13.92 -2.25 -5.91
C HIS A 41 -14.38 -0.88 -6.41
N ARG A 42 -14.13 -0.52 -7.68
CA ARG A 42 -14.45 0.80 -8.26
C ARG A 42 -13.94 1.96 -7.42
N VAL A 43 -12.75 1.78 -6.86
CA VAL A 43 -12.08 2.76 -6.04
C VAL A 43 -11.12 3.58 -6.87
N ASN A 44 -11.21 4.88 -6.71
CA ASN A 44 -10.23 5.84 -7.20
C ASN A 44 -9.56 6.52 -6.01
N VAL A 45 -8.28 6.20 -5.75
CA VAL A 45 -7.52 6.80 -4.65
C VAL A 45 -7.14 8.23 -5.04
N GLN A 46 -7.61 9.20 -4.26
CA GLN A 46 -7.40 10.62 -4.53
C GLN A 46 -6.11 11.13 -3.86
N SER A 47 -5.87 10.71 -2.61
CA SER A 47 -4.66 11.08 -1.88
C SER A 47 -4.36 10.13 -0.73
N VAL A 48 -3.08 10.05 -0.39
CA VAL A 48 -2.58 9.36 0.80
C VAL A 48 -1.74 10.35 1.58
N SER A 49 -2.04 10.53 2.86
CA SER A 49 -1.26 11.40 3.77
C SER A 49 -0.97 10.70 5.08
N VAL A 50 0.16 11.02 5.72
CA VAL A 50 0.50 10.51 7.05
C VAL A 50 0.15 11.56 8.09
N GLN A 51 -0.63 11.19 9.10
CA GLN A 51 -1.02 12.06 10.20
C GLN A 51 -0.92 11.30 11.53
N GLY A 52 0.07 11.66 12.35
CA GLY A 52 0.37 10.93 13.59
C GLY A 52 0.74 9.47 13.28
N PRO A 53 0.16 8.47 13.99
CA PRO A 53 0.46 7.06 13.76
C PRO A 53 -0.40 6.44 12.64
N PHE A 54 -0.99 7.26 11.76
CA PHE A 54 -1.92 6.79 10.73
C PHE A 54 -1.58 7.25 9.31
N TYR A 55 -1.72 6.35 8.35
CA TYR A 55 -1.99 6.70 6.96
C TYR A 55 -3.48 7.02 6.82
N ILE A 56 -3.79 8.17 6.22
CA ILE A 56 -5.13 8.59 5.85
C ILE A 56 -5.26 8.51 4.33
N VAL A 57 -6.14 7.61 3.88
CA VAL A 57 -6.44 7.42 2.46
C VAL A 57 -7.77 8.08 2.14
N LEU A 58 -7.72 9.09 1.26
CA LEU A 58 -8.91 9.66 0.66
C LEU A 58 -9.14 8.97 -0.69
N PHE A 59 -10.34 8.45 -0.89
CA PHE A 59 -10.71 7.78 -2.13
C PHE A 59 -12.18 7.97 -2.46
N GLU A 60 -12.51 7.82 -3.73
CA GLU A 60 -13.88 7.78 -4.22
C GLU A 60 -14.28 6.33 -4.48
N VAL A 61 -15.49 5.93 -4.08
CA VAL A 61 -16.09 4.64 -4.43
C VAL A 61 -17.54 4.85 -4.84
N ASP A 62 -17.91 4.37 -6.03
CA ASP A 62 -19.25 4.55 -6.61
C ASP A 62 -19.74 6.02 -6.58
N GLY A 63 -18.86 6.99 -6.83
CA GLY A 63 -19.18 8.43 -6.81
C GLY A 63 -19.28 9.05 -5.42
N VAL A 64 -18.95 8.31 -4.35
CA VAL A 64 -18.97 8.78 -2.97
C VAL A 64 -17.54 8.87 -2.44
N GLU A 65 -17.15 10.06 -1.99
CA GLU A 65 -15.88 10.28 -1.32
C GLU A 65 -15.89 9.65 0.08
N LYS A 66 -14.84 8.90 0.40
CA LYS A 66 -14.63 8.23 1.68
C LYS A 66 -13.19 8.37 2.12
N THR A 67 -13.00 8.21 3.44
CA THR A 67 -11.70 8.26 4.07
C THR A 67 -11.52 7.04 4.96
N GLU A 68 -10.40 6.33 4.80
CA GLU A 68 -10.00 5.22 5.66
C GLU A 68 -8.65 5.50 6.32
N ARG A 69 -8.43 4.88 7.48
CA ARG A 69 -7.20 5.07 8.27
C ARG A 69 -6.55 3.74 8.58
N PHE A 70 -5.25 3.66 8.39
CA PHE A 70 -4.43 2.48 8.67
C PHE A 70 -3.28 2.87 9.58
N PHE A 71 -2.95 2.04 10.57
CA PHE A 71 -1.79 2.29 11.43
C PHE A 71 -0.51 2.20 10.60
N VAL A 72 0.41 3.14 10.81
CA VAL A 72 1.70 3.17 10.10
C VAL A 72 2.45 1.86 10.31
N ASP A 73 2.55 1.39 11.55
CA ASP A 73 3.22 0.13 11.89
C ASP A 73 2.66 -1.07 11.10
N ALA A 74 1.34 -1.11 10.85
CA ALA A 74 0.73 -2.21 10.11
C ALA A 74 1.03 -2.13 8.61
N VAL A 75 1.06 -0.92 8.04
CA VAL A 75 1.36 -0.70 6.63
C VAL A 75 2.84 -0.97 6.35
N ASP A 76 3.72 -0.46 7.20
CA ASP A 76 5.17 -0.48 7.04
C ASP A 76 5.78 -1.83 7.42
N ALA A 77 5.07 -2.68 8.19
CA ALA A 77 5.55 -4.00 8.61
C ALA A 77 6.07 -4.88 7.47
N LEU A 78 5.46 -4.80 6.28
CA LEU A 78 5.94 -5.54 5.10
C LEU A 78 7.33 -5.06 4.67
N TYR A 79 7.49 -3.74 4.55
CA TYR A 79 8.76 -3.14 4.17
C TYR A 79 9.84 -3.42 5.23
N GLU A 80 9.52 -3.21 6.51
CA GLU A 80 10.43 -3.51 7.61
C GLU A 80 10.83 -4.99 7.65
N GLY A 81 9.89 -5.90 7.39
CA GLY A 81 10.17 -7.33 7.27
C GLY A 81 11.19 -7.64 6.18
N ILE A 82 11.03 -7.03 5.01
CA ILE A 82 11.96 -7.19 3.87
C ILE A 82 13.36 -6.65 4.23
N GLN A 83 13.44 -5.47 4.87
CA GLN A 83 14.72 -4.88 5.28
C GLN A 83 15.46 -5.74 6.31
N ASN A 84 14.70 -6.38 7.21
CA ASN A 84 15.26 -7.22 8.27
C ASN A 84 15.55 -8.67 7.85
N GLU A 85 15.25 -9.05 6.59
CA GLU A 85 15.62 -10.37 6.09
C GLU A 85 17.14 -10.43 5.81
N PRO A 86 17.90 -11.34 6.45
CA PRO A 86 19.37 -11.40 6.33
C PRO A 86 19.87 -11.57 4.90
N ARG A 87 19.08 -12.22 4.01
CA ARG A 87 19.43 -12.42 2.60
C ARG A 87 19.47 -11.11 1.78
N PHE A 88 18.86 -10.04 2.28
CA PHE A 88 18.87 -8.71 1.66
C PHE A 88 19.79 -7.73 2.41
N ASN A 89 20.30 -8.13 3.57
CA ASN A 89 21.09 -7.29 4.48
C ASN A 89 22.56 -7.72 4.61
N GLU A 90 23.02 -8.65 3.74
CA GLU A 90 24.45 -8.93 3.59
C GLU A 90 25.09 -7.79 2.79
N GLU A 91 25.42 -6.72 3.51
CA GLU A 91 26.46 -5.77 3.13
C GLU A 91 27.73 -6.56 2.74
N CYS A 92 28.20 -6.38 1.51
CA CYS A 92 29.55 -6.79 1.10
C CYS A 92 30.60 -5.85 1.69
#